data_AF-A0A7J8JWZ4-F1
#
_entry.id   AF-A0A7J8JWZ4-F1
#
_cell.length_a   1.000
_cell.length_b   1.000
_cell.length_c   1.000
_cell.angle_alpha   90.00
_cell.angle_beta   90.00
_cell.angle_gamma   90.00
#
_symmetry.space_group_name_H-M   'P 1'
#
loop_
_entity.id
_entity.type
_entity.pdbx_description
1 polymer ?
#
loop_
_entity_poly.entity_id
_entity_poly.type
_entity_poly.pdbx_seq_one_letter_code
_entity_poly.pdbx_strand_id
1 'polypeptide(L)'
;MLRSTSTVTLLSGGGTRTPGTPSRRANVCRLRLTVPPESPISEESEKKFEGKEQHPDPSNGEPTRKLPQGVVYGVVRRSDQNQQKEMVVYGWSTNQLKEEMNYIKDKTLVDVTLENSDIKDQIRNLQQTYQASMDKLQEKQRQLEAAHVENQLLKMKVESSHAANAEAMREMTRKLYGQYEDRLREEQRRHGAEKEALLEETNSFLKMIEEANKKMQVAEISLEEKDQRIGELDRLIERMEKERHQLQRQLLEHEREMSGEMTASDDERYQQLEEASASLRERIRHLDDMVHCQQKKVKQMVEEIESLKKKVQQKQLLILQLLEKISFLEGENNELQSKLDYLIETQPKTEVETREIGVGCDLLPSETNRTREVAMPSRNYAPYARVLELTMKKSLT
;
A
#
# COMPACT_ATOMS: atom_id res chain seq x y z
N MET A 1 25.97 -27.16 9.37
CA MET A 1 24.54 -27.50 9.51
C MET A 1 24.26 -28.73 8.67
N LEU A 2 23.60 -29.75 9.21
CA LEU A 2 23.10 -30.88 8.43
C LEU A 2 21.65 -30.59 8.02
N ARG A 3 21.28 -30.84 6.76
CA ARG A 3 19.89 -30.96 6.32
C ARG A 3 19.76 -32.21 5.46
N SER A 4 18.93 -33.14 5.92
CA SER A 4 18.69 -34.41 5.24
C SER A 4 17.75 -34.22 4.05
N THR A 5 18.04 -34.88 2.94
CA THR A 5 17.16 -34.97 1.77
C THR A 5 16.41 -36.29 1.81
N SER A 6 15.10 -36.24 2.00
CA SER A 6 14.23 -37.45 1.99
C SER A 6 13.55 -37.62 0.64
N THR A 7 14.02 -38.57 -0.16
CA THR A 7 13.39 -38.95 -1.43
C THR A 7 12.20 -39.88 -1.17
N VAL A 8 11.02 -39.55 -1.70
CA VAL A 8 9.85 -40.45 -1.69
C VAL A 8 9.41 -40.71 -3.12
N THR A 9 9.67 -41.93 -3.59
CA THR A 9 9.26 -42.39 -4.92
C THR A 9 7.97 -43.20 -4.80
N LEU A 10 6.87 -42.71 -5.37
CA LEU A 10 5.65 -43.50 -5.56
C LEU A 10 5.28 -43.52 -7.05
N LEU A 11 5.43 -44.70 -7.65
CA LEU A 11 4.95 -45.01 -8.99
C LEU A 11 3.42 -45.16 -8.95
N SER A 12 2.70 -44.44 -9.81
CA SER A 12 1.29 -44.68 -10.08
C SER A 12 1.09 -44.84 -11.58
N GLY A 13 0.65 -46.02 -12.02
CA GLY A 13 0.47 -46.34 -13.43
C GLY A 13 -0.82 -45.74 -13.99
N GLY A 14 -0.71 -44.97 -15.07
CA GLY A 14 -1.88 -44.42 -15.77
C GLY A 14 -2.67 -45.51 -16.50
N GLY A 15 -3.91 -45.76 -16.09
CA GLY A 15 -4.83 -46.66 -16.80
C GLY A 15 -5.46 -45.98 -18.02
N THR A 16 -5.39 -46.62 -19.18
CA THR A 16 -5.96 -46.12 -20.44
C THR A 16 -7.37 -46.66 -20.72
N ARG A 17 -8.31 -45.73 -20.95
CA ARG A 17 -9.51 -45.76 -21.80
C ARG A 17 -10.41 -47.02 -21.89
N THR A 18 -11.72 -46.72 -21.93
CA THR A 18 -12.88 -47.57 -22.23
C THR A 18 -12.97 -47.96 -23.72
N PRO A 19 -14.00 -48.70 -24.21
CA PRO A 19 -15.08 -49.45 -23.52
C PRO A 19 -15.21 -50.93 -23.94
N GLY A 20 -16.03 -51.71 -23.22
CA GLY A 20 -16.46 -53.04 -23.68
C GLY A 20 -17.64 -53.62 -22.87
N THR A 21 -18.83 -53.64 -23.45
CA THR A 21 -19.98 -54.39 -22.92
C THR A 21 -19.96 -55.83 -23.41
N PRO A 22 -20.38 -56.78 -22.55
CA PRO A 22 -21.40 -57.72 -23.01
C PRO A 22 -22.57 -57.85 -22.02
N SER A 23 -23.74 -58.18 -22.56
CA SER A 23 -24.96 -58.37 -21.78
C SER A 23 -24.87 -59.60 -20.87
N ARG A 24 -25.19 -59.42 -19.58
CA ARG A 24 -25.78 -60.49 -18.75
C ARG A 24 -27.17 -60.06 -18.31
N ARG A 25 -28.20 -60.72 -18.86
CA ARG A 25 -29.57 -60.62 -18.35
C ARG A 25 -29.61 -61.21 -16.94
N ALA A 26 -30.11 -60.44 -15.97
CA ALA A 26 -30.44 -60.96 -14.65
C ALA A 26 -31.76 -61.73 -14.75
N ASN A 27 -31.74 -63.04 -14.49
CA ASN A 27 -32.95 -63.87 -14.47
C ASN A 27 -33.72 -63.64 -13.16
N VAL A 28 -34.55 -62.60 -13.12
CA VAL A 28 -35.42 -62.30 -11.97
C VAL A 28 -36.62 -63.24 -11.99
N CYS A 29 -36.52 -64.35 -11.26
CA CYS A 29 -37.62 -65.30 -11.06
C CYS A 29 -38.74 -64.66 -10.24
N ARG A 30 -39.71 -64.03 -10.93
CA ARG A 30 -40.88 -63.40 -10.32
C ARG A 30 -41.89 -64.45 -9.84
N LEU A 31 -41.62 -65.04 -8.67
CA LEU A 31 -42.53 -65.98 -8.00
C LEU A 31 -43.91 -65.32 -7.82
N ARG A 32 -44.89 -65.82 -8.57
CA ARG A 32 -46.28 -65.37 -8.51
C ARG A 32 -47.04 -66.29 -7.57
N LEU A 33 -47.05 -65.94 -6.28
CA LEU A 33 -47.86 -66.60 -5.27
C LEU A 33 -49.35 -66.38 -5.60
N THR A 34 -50.00 -67.43 -6.10
CA THR A 34 -51.44 -67.48 -6.30
C THR A 34 -52.06 -68.08 -5.04
N VAL A 35 -52.73 -67.24 -4.24
CA VAL A 35 -53.51 -67.70 -3.07
C VAL A 35 -54.88 -68.20 -3.58
N PRO A 36 -55.40 -69.34 -3.10
CA PRO A 36 -56.76 -69.79 -3.44
C PRO A 36 -57.82 -68.81 -2.91
N PRO A 37 -58.99 -68.69 -3.56
CA PRO A 37 -60.12 -67.96 -2.98
C PRO A 37 -60.72 -68.77 -1.83
N GLU A 38 -60.92 -68.14 -0.67
CA GLU A 38 -61.79 -68.71 0.37
C GLU A 38 -63.26 -68.52 -0.01
N SER A 39 -64.07 -69.55 0.24
CA SER A 39 -65.49 -69.59 -0.11
C SER A 39 -66.33 -68.78 0.88
N PRO A 40 -67.14 -67.80 0.43
CA PRO A 40 -68.01 -67.04 1.32
C PRO A 40 -69.15 -67.90 1.89
N ILE A 41 -69.54 -67.56 3.11
CA ILE A 41 -70.58 -68.17 3.94
C ILE A 41 -71.96 -68.05 3.27
N SER A 42 -72.81 -69.07 3.43
CA SER A 42 -74.22 -69.00 3.05
C SER A 42 -75.03 -68.17 4.05
N GLU A 43 -75.69 -67.11 3.58
CA GLU A 43 -76.83 -66.50 4.27
C GLU A 43 -78.13 -67.16 3.79
N GLU A 44 -78.82 -67.92 4.65
CA GLU A 44 -80.23 -68.28 4.42
C GLU A 44 -81.14 -67.37 5.25
N SER A 45 -82.00 -66.62 4.55
CA SER A 45 -82.87 -65.62 5.13
C SER A 45 -84.12 -66.23 5.79
N GLU A 46 -84.54 -65.63 6.90
CA GLU A 46 -85.71 -66.05 7.66
C GLU A 46 -86.99 -66.10 6.79
N LYS A 47 -87.76 -67.19 6.89
CA LYS A 47 -89.17 -67.22 6.46
C LYS A 47 -90.09 -67.47 7.64
N LYS A 48 -90.55 -66.35 8.19
CA LYS A 48 -91.65 -66.25 9.15
C LYS A 48 -92.89 -67.01 8.63
N PHE A 49 -93.46 -67.89 9.45
CA PHE A 49 -94.78 -68.48 9.19
C PHE A 49 -95.64 -68.35 10.45
N GLU A 50 -96.87 -67.87 10.29
CA GLU A 50 -97.82 -67.66 11.40
C GLU A 50 -98.92 -68.73 11.36
N GLY A 51 -99.34 -69.19 12.54
CA GLY A 51 -100.28 -70.31 12.71
C GLY A 51 -100.20 -70.87 14.13
N LYS A 52 -100.67 -70.14 15.15
CA LYS A 52 -102.07 -70.13 15.65
C LYS A 52 -102.59 -71.50 16.10
N GLU A 53 -102.87 -71.56 17.42
CA GLU A 53 -104.01 -72.27 18.04
C GLU A 53 -103.88 -73.82 18.11
N GLN A 54 -104.36 -74.53 19.14
CA GLN A 54 -105.07 -74.13 20.38
C GLN A 54 -104.90 -75.20 21.48
N HIS A 55 -105.04 -74.79 22.74
CA HIS A 55 -105.47 -75.61 23.90
C HIS A 55 -106.50 -74.72 24.65
N PRO A 56 -107.48 -75.25 25.42
CA PRO A 56 -107.43 -76.56 26.09
C PRO A 56 -108.75 -77.40 26.07
N ASP A 57 -108.70 -78.52 26.81
CA ASP A 57 -109.73 -79.23 27.62
C ASP A 57 -111.08 -78.55 27.94
N PRO A 58 -112.10 -79.29 28.48
CA PRO A 58 -112.27 -80.76 28.64
C PRO A 58 -113.71 -81.25 28.30
N SER A 59 -114.13 -82.44 28.80
CA SER A 59 -115.32 -82.62 29.68
C SER A 59 -116.28 -83.78 29.34
N ASN A 60 -116.35 -84.76 30.27
CA ASN A 60 -117.52 -85.53 30.75
C ASN A 60 -118.57 -86.14 29.80
N GLY A 61 -118.91 -87.42 30.05
CA GLY A 61 -120.26 -87.90 29.69
C GLY A 61 -120.58 -89.41 29.72
N GLU A 62 -120.37 -90.15 30.81
CA GLU A 62 -121.42 -91.01 31.41
C GLU A 62 -120.98 -91.75 32.71
N PRO A 63 -121.90 -92.07 33.65
CA PRO A 63 -121.54 -92.58 34.98
C PRO A 63 -121.71 -94.11 35.11
N THR A 64 -120.69 -94.90 34.75
CA THR A 64 -120.67 -96.36 34.97
C THR A 64 -120.43 -96.75 36.44
N ARG A 65 -121.46 -96.47 37.27
CA ARG A 65 -121.86 -97.15 38.52
C ARG A 65 -120.80 -97.27 39.64
N LYS A 66 -121.24 -97.08 40.89
CA LYS A 66 -120.44 -97.50 42.06
C LYS A 66 -120.27 -99.01 42.01
N LEU A 67 -119.11 -99.50 41.59
CA LEU A 67 -118.66 -100.82 41.98
C LEU A 67 -118.57 -100.86 43.52
N PRO A 68 -118.87 -102.00 44.18
CA PRO A 68 -118.57 -102.17 45.60
C PRO A 68 -117.06 -101.99 45.86
N GLN A 69 -116.65 -101.89 47.12
CA GLN A 69 -115.23 -101.96 47.52
C GLN A 69 -114.62 -103.27 46.98
N GLY A 70 -114.02 -103.18 45.79
CA GLY A 70 -113.54 -104.34 45.04
C GLY A 70 -112.12 -104.65 45.46
N VAL A 71 -111.86 -105.90 45.83
CA VAL A 71 -110.49 -106.38 45.93
C VAL A 71 -110.05 -106.80 44.52
N VAL A 72 -109.17 -106.01 43.93
CA VAL A 72 -108.51 -106.32 42.66
C VAL A 72 -107.37 -107.28 42.96
N TYR A 73 -107.51 -108.53 42.52
CA TYR A 73 -106.53 -109.58 42.72
C TYR A 73 -105.53 -109.62 41.58
N GLY A 74 -104.27 -109.25 41.84
CA GLY A 74 -103.15 -109.37 40.91
C GLY A 74 -102.26 -110.56 41.27
N VAL A 75 -102.01 -111.43 40.31
CA VAL A 75 -101.12 -112.60 40.49
C VAL A 75 -99.69 -112.20 40.17
N VAL A 76 -98.88 -111.96 41.20
CA VAL A 76 -97.48 -111.56 41.03
C VAL A 76 -96.60 -112.79 41.13
N ARG A 77 -95.98 -113.18 40.01
CA ARG A 77 -95.08 -114.34 39.96
C ARG A 77 -93.78 -114.04 40.70
N ARG A 78 -93.62 -114.58 41.91
CA ARG A 78 -92.40 -114.47 42.71
C ARG A 78 -91.62 -115.79 42.62
N SER A 79 -90.30 -115.69 42.71
CA SER A 79 -89.41 -116.87 42.80
C SER A 79 -88.66 -116.75 44.10
N ASP A 80 -88.85 -117.72 44.99
CA ASP A 80 -88.15 -117.74 46.27
C ASP A 80 -86.69 -118.21 46.10
N GLN A 81 -85.87 -118.01 47.13
CA GLN A 81 -84.42 -118.22 47.08
C GLN A 81 -84.03 -119.68 46.78
N ASN A 82 -84.91 -120.65 47.09
CA ASN A 82 -84.79 -122.06 46.72
C ASN A 82 -85.38 -122.42 45.33
N GLN A 83 -85.59 -121.43 44.45
CA GLN A 83 -86.15 -121.55 43.10
C GLN A 83 -87.57 -122.14 42.98
N GLN A 84 -88.28 -122.38 44.09
CA GLN A 84 -89.71 -122.66 44.07
C GLN A 84 -90.46 -121.39 43.61
N LYS A 85 -91.29 -121.54 42.58
CA LYS A 85 -91.96 -120.43 41.88
C LYS A 85 -93.38 -120.29 42.40
N GLU A 86 -93.56 -119.43 43.39
CA GLU A 86 -94.85 -119.21 44.03
C GLU A 86 -95.70 -118.17 43.26
N MET A 87 -96.95 -118.52 43.00
CA MET A 87 -97.93 -117.67 42.32
C MET A 87 -98.75 -116.92 43.37
N VAL A 88 -98.13 -115.97 44.06
CA VAL A 88 -98.78 -115.26 45.16
C VAL A 88 -99.82 -114.26 44.62
N VAL A 89 -101.06 -114.43 45.04
CA VAL A 89 -102.19 -113.58 44.66
C VAL A 89 -102.33 -112.45 45.68
N TYR A 90 -102.02 -111.23 45.26
CA TYR A 90 -102.17 -110.04 46.10
C TYR A 90 -103.51 -109.37 45.81
N GLY A 91 -104.30 -109.10 46.85
CA GLY A 91 -105.56 -108.37 46.76
C GLY A 91 -105.42 -106.94 47.23
N TRP A 92 -105.64 -105.97 46.34
CA TRP A 92 -105.66 -104.54 46.67
C TRP A 92 -107.09 -104.00 46.57
N SER A 93 -107.50 -103.11 47.48
CA SER A 93 -108.78 -102.41 47.33
C SER A 93 -108.75 -101.43 46.15
N THR A 94 -109.90 -101.19 45.53
CA THR A 94 -110.08 -100.15 44.48
C THR A 94 -109.71 -98.73 44.91
N ASN A 95 -109.56 -98.46 46.21
CA ASN A 95 -109.09 -97.17 46.71
C ASN A 95 -107.56 -97.14 46.74
N GLN A 96 -106.92 -98.16 47.34
CA GLN A 96 -105.45 -98.30 47.31
C GLN A 96 -104.93 -98.30 45.87
N LEU A 97 -105.58 -99.01 44.93
CA LEU A 97 -105.14 -99.01 43.53
C LEU A 97 -105.27 -97.63 42.85
N LYS A 98 -106.21 -96.78 43.29
CA LYS A 98 -106.33 -95.39 42.81
C LYS A 98 -105.33 -94.45 43.47
N GLU A 99 -105.04 -94.65 44.75
CA GLU A 99 -104.02 -93.91 45.49
C GLU A 99 -102.63 -94.22 44.93
N GLU A 100 -102.32 -95.50 44.66
CA GLU A 100 -101.11 -95.94 43.95
C GLU A 100 -101.06 -95.41 42.51
N MET A 101 -102.15 -95.48 41.74
CA MET A 101 -102.18 -94.95 40.37
C MET A 101 -102.00 -93.43 40.32
N ASN A 102 -102.62 -92.68 41.25
CA ASN A 102 -102.43 -91.24 41.38
C ASN A 102 -101.00 -90.93 41.87
N TYR A 103 -100.47 -91.69 42.83
CA TYR A 103 -99.09 -91.53 43.29
C TYR A 103 -98.09 -91.77 42.14
N ILE A 104 -98.26 -92.84 41.35
CA ILE A 104 -97.44 -93.12 40.16
C ILE A 104 -97.57 -91.99 39.12
N LYS A 105 -98.79 -91.47 38.89
CA LYS A 105 -99.03 -90.36 37.96
C LYS A 105 -98.40 -89.05 38.44
N ASP A 106 -98.58 -88.68 39.69
CA ASP A 106 -98.07 -87.43 40.25
C ASP A 106 -96.55 -87.52 40.44
N LYS A 107 -96.02 -88.69 40.79
CA LYS A 107 -94.56 -88.98 40.81
C LYS A 107 -93.96 -88.86 39.41
N THR A 108 -94.54 -89.49 38.39
CA THR A 108 -94.06 -89.35 37.01
C THR A 108 -94.23 -87.94 36.46
N LEU A 109 -95.27 -87.20 36.84
CA LEU A 109 -95.43 -85.78 36.47
C LEU A 109 -94.38 -84.88 37.14
N VAL A 110 -94.08 -85.11 38.42
CA VAL A 110 -93.00 -84.41 39.14
C VAL A 110 -91.64 -84.77 38.56
N ASP A 111 -91.36 -86.04 38.29
CA ASP A 111 -90.08 -86.47 37.72
C ASP A 111 -89.90 -85.91 36.29
N VAL A 112 -90.93 -85.98 35.44
CA VAL A 112 -90.90 -85.38 34.10
C VAL A 112 -90.80 -83.85 34.15
N THR A 113 -91.37 -83.16 35.14
CA THR A 113 -91.21 -81.70 35.27
C THR A 113 -89.84 -81.30 35.82
N LEU A 114 -89.23 -82.10 36.68
CA LEU A 114 -87.84 -81.94 37.12
C LEU A 114 -86.87 -82.21 35.96
N GLU A 115 -87.01 -83.31 35.24
CA GLU A 115 -86.22 -83.62 34.03
C GLU A 115 -86.35 -82.51 32.97
N ASN A 116 -87.56 -81.98 32.74
CA ASN A 116 -87.76 -80.82 31.85
C ASN A 116 -87.15 -79.52 32.38
N SER A 117 -86.94 -79.38 33.70
CA SER A 117 -86.21 -78.25 34.28
C SER A 117 -84.70 -78.43 34.09
N ASP A 118 -84.17 -79.61 34.39
CA ASP A 118 -82.77 -79.95 34.22
C ASP A 118 -82.34 -79.87 32.74
N ILE A 119 -83.18 -80.33 31.81
CA ILE A 119 -82.97 -80.17 30.35
C ILE A 119 -82.95 -78.68 29.96
N LYS A 120 -83.87 -77.86 30.49
CA LYS A 120 -83.86 -76.40 30.24
C LYS A 120 -82.60 -75.75 30.80
N ASP A 121 -82.09 -76.20 31.95
CA ASP A 121 -80.90 -75.63 32.57
C ASP A 121 -79.61 -76.09 31.90
N GLN A 122 -79.56 -77.33 31.42
CA GLN A 122 -78.52 -77.78 30.48
C GLN A 122 -78.54 -76.96 29.19
N ILE A 123 -79.71 -76.69 28.59
CA ILE A 123 -79.84 -75.83 27.41
C ILE A 123 -79.36 -74.39 27.73
N ARG A 124 -79.78 -73.80 28.85
CA ARG A 124 -79.33 -72.45 29.27
C ARG A 124 -77.81 -72.40 29.47
N ASN A 125 -77.21 -73.41 30.10
CA ASN A 125 -75.77 -73.49 30.33
C ASN A 125 -74.99 -73.72 29.03
N LEU A 126 -75.50 -74.52 28.10
CA LEU A 126 -74.93 -74.70 26.76
C LEU A 126 -75.02 -73.40 25.94
N GLN A 127 -76.14 -72.68 26.00
CA GLN A 127 -76.30 -71.37 25.35
C GLN A 127 -75.34 -70.33 25.92
N GLN A 128 -75.20 -70.23 27.25
CA GLN A 128 -74.27 -69.31 27.89
C GLN A 128 -72.81 -69.64 27.60
N THR A 129 -72.42 -70.92 27.61
CA THR A 129 -71.04 -71.33 27.30
C THR A 129 -70.70 -71.18 25.82
N TYR A 130 -71.67 -71.41 24.92
CA TYR A 130 -71.55 -71.08 23.50
C TYR A 130 -71.37 -69.57 23.28
N GLN A 131 -72.24 -68.74 23.87
CA GLN A 131 -72.14 -67.28 23.77
C GLN A 131 -70.80 -66.77 24.29
N ALA A 132 -70.39 -67.18 25.50
CA ALA A 132 -69.09 -66.81 26.07
C ALA A 132 -67.87 -67.39 25.31
N SER A 133 -68.07 -68.34 24.39
CA SER A 133 -67.06 -68.78 23.42
C SER A 133 -67.04 -67.88 22.18
N MET A 134 -68.23 -67.53 21.65
CA MET A 134 -68.38 -66.59 20.53
C MET A 134 -67.85 -65.19 20.87
N ASP A 135 -68.14 -64.66 22.07
CA ASP A 135 -67.65 -63.36 22.53
C ASP A 135 -66.11 -63.34 22.60
N LYS A 136 -65.50 -64.45 23.08
CA LYS A 136 -64.04 -64.61 23.11
C LYS A 136 -63.45 -64.72 21.71
N LEU A 137 -64.14 -65.40 20.78
CA LEU A 137 -63.72 -65.49 19.38
C LEU A 137 -63.75 -64.12 18.70
N GLN A 138 -64.82 -63.33 18.92
CA GLN A 138 -64.95 -61.97 18.41
C GLN A 138 -63.88 -61.03 18.97
N GLU A 139 -63.62 -61.05 20.28
CA GLU A 139 -62.53 -60.25 20.87
C GLU A 139 -61.15 -60.71 20.38
N LYS A 140 -60.93 -62.01 20.13
CA LYS A 140 -59.68 -62.48 19.51
C LYS A 140 -59.55 -62.06 18.06
N GLN A 141 -60.63 -62.06 17.28
CA GLN A 141 -60.66 -61.53 15.91
C GLN A 141 -60.32 -60.04 15.90
N ARG A 142 -60.96 -59.25 16.77
CA ARG A 142 -60.67 -57.82 16.96
C ARG A 142 -59.21 -57.55 17.36
N GLN A 143 -58.62 -58.39 18.21
CA GLN A 143 -57.20 -58.30 18.59
C GLN A 143 -56.27 -58.62 17.41
N LEU A 144 -56.61 -59.62 16.57
CA LEU A 144 -55.87 -59.92 15.34
C LEU A 144 -55.95 -58.78 14.32
N GLU A 145 -57.13 -58.18 14.13
CA GLU A 145 -57.32 -57.03 13.25
C GLU A 145 -56.52 -55.80 13.71
N ALA A 146 -56.57 -55.47 14.99
CA ALA A 146 -55.77 -54.38 15.57
C ALA A 146 -54.26 -54.62 15.38
N ALA A 147 -53.77 -55.83 15.68
CA ALA A 147 -52.38 -56.21 15.46
C ALA A 147 -52.00 -56.21 13.97
N HIS A 148 -52.93 -56.54 13.07
CA HIS A 148 -52.69 -56.49 11.62
C HIS A 148 -52.52 -55.06 11.13
N VAL A 149 -53.40 -54.13 11.56
CA VAL A 149 -53.29 -52.69 11.25
C VAL A 149 -52.00 -52.09 11.83
N GLU A 150 -51.61 -52.46 13.06
CA GLU A 150 -50.34 -52.03 13.64
C GLU A 150 -49.14 -52.54 12.82
N ASN A 151 -49.14 -53.82 12.42
CA ASN A 151 -48.08 -54.37 11.56
C ASN A 151 -48.01 -53.68 10.19
N GLN A 152 -49.15 -53.34 9.57
CA GLN A 152 -49.17 -52.55 8.33
C GLN A 152 -48.58 -51.15 8.54
N LEU A 153 -48.94 -50.46 9.62
CA LEU A 153 -48.43 -49.13 9.95
C LEU A 153 -46.92 -49.14 10.24
N LEU A 154 -46.45 -50.11 11.04
CA LEU A 154 -45.03 -50.32 11.33
C LEU A 154 -44.24 -50.63 10.05
N LYS A 155 -44.78 -51.47 9.16
CA LYS A 155 -44.18 -51.76 7.85
C LYS A 155 -44.02 -50.49 7.02
N MET A 156 -45.09 -49.70 6.84
CA MET A 156 -44.99 -48.43 6.09
C MET A 156 -44.02 -47.43 6.73
N LYS A 157 -43.93 -47.39 8.07
CA LYS A 157 -42.98 -46.54 8.80
C LYS A 157 -41.53 -46.97 8.59
N VAL A 158 -41.26 -48.29 8.56
CA VAL A 158 -39.94 -48.85 8.23
C VAL A 158 -39.58 -48.58 6.77
N GLU A 159 -40.50 -48.82 5.83
CA GLU A 159 -40.29 -48.57 4.39
C GLU A 159 -40.03 -47.08 4.11
N SER A 160 -40.78 -46.18 4.72
CA SER A 160 -40.58 -44.72 4.63
C SER A 160 -39.24 -44.28 5.24
N SER A 161 -38.89 -44.77 6.43
CA SER A 161 -37.59 -44.51 7.06
C SER A 161 -36.42 -45.01 6.21
N HIS A 162 -36.53 -46.21 5.64
CA HIS A 162 -35.51 -46.77 4.76
C HIS A 162 -35.38 -45.98 3.45
N ALA A 163 -36.49 -45.54 2.86
CA ALA A 163 -36.49 -44.68 1.68
C ALA A 163 -35.83 -43.31 1.94
N ALA A 164 -36.15 -42.67 3.07
CA ALA A 164 -35.55 -41.40 3.48
C ALA A 164 -34.04 -41.53 3.72
N ASN A 165 -33.59 -42.56 4.45
CA ASN A 165 -32.18 -42.84 4.68
C ASN A 165 -31.43 -43.14 3.36
N ALA A 166 -32.06 -43.89 2.45
CA ALA A 166 -31.48 -44.16 1.14
C ALA A 166 -31.34 -42.89 0.29
N GLU A 167 -32.30 -41.96 0.34
CA GLU A 167 -32.19 -40.68 -0.38
C GLU A 167 -31.16 -39.75 0.25
N ALA A 168 -31.08 -39.67 1.58
CA ALA A 168 -30.02 -38.90 2.27
C ALA A 168 -28.61 -39.39 1.87
N MET A 169 -28.41 -40.71 1.77
CA MET A 169 -27.17 -41.28 1.25
C MET A 169 -26.92 -40.94 -0.23
N ARG A 170 -27.94 -40.98 -1.10
CA ARG A 170 -27.82 -40.54 -2.50
C ARG A 170 -27.48 -39.06 -2.60
N GLU A 171 -28.09 -38.21 -1.77
CA GLU A 171 -27.85 -36.77 -1.78
C GLU A 171 -26.44 -36.43 -1.29
N MET A 172 -25.97 -37.09 -0.23
CA MET A 172 -24.58 -36.97 0.24
C MET A 172 -23.59 -37.40 -0.85
N THR A 173 -23.85 -38.51 -1.55
CA THR A 173 -23.04 -38.96 -2.69
C THR A 173 -23.05 -37.94 -3.84
N ARG A 174 -24.22 -37.39 -4.23
CA ARG A 174 -24.33 -36.35 -5.26
C ARG A 174 -23.56 -35.08 -4.87
N LYS A 175 -23.69 -34.62 -3.62
CA LYS A 175 -22.96 -33.46 -3.08
C LYS A 175 -21.45 -33.68 -3.08
N LEU A 176 -20.99 -34.87 -2.70
CA LEU A 176 -19.57 -35.20 -2.68
C LEU A 176 -18.97 -35.21 -4.09
N TYR A 177 -19.62 -35.88 -5.05
CA TYR A 177 -19.15 -35.87 -6.45
C TYR A 177 -19.18 -34.47 -7.06
N GLY A 178 -20.26 -33.70 -6.84
CA GLY A 178 -20.34 -32.30 -7.28
C GLY A 178 -19.16 -31.46 -6.78
N GLN A 179 -18.88 -31.51 -5.47
CA GLN A 179 -17.73 -30.80 -4.88
C GLN A 179 -16.37 -31.22 -5.45
N TYR A 180 -16.18 -32.49 -5.82
CA TYR A 180 -14.95 -32.94 -6.48
C TYR A 180 -14.86 -32.43 -7.92
N GLU A 181 -15.95 -32.46 -8.68
CA GLU A 181 -15.98 -31.92 -10.04
C GLU A 181 -15.81 -30.39 -10.05
N ASP A 182 -16.45 -29.68 -9.13
CA ASP A 182 -16.36 -28.22 -9.00
C ASP A 182 -14.92 -27.80 -8.70
N ARG A 183 -14.27 -28.43 -7.71
CA ARG A 183 -12.83 -28.21 -7.43
C ARG A 183 -11.96 -28.52 -8.65
N LEU A 184 -12.24 -29.61 -9.38
CA LEU A 184 -11.47 -29.96 -10.57
C LEU A 184 -11.61 -28.89 -11.67
N ARG A 185 -12.81 -28.35 -11.89
CA ARG A 185 -13.06 -27.24 -12.83
C ARG A 185 -12.40 -25.94 -12.36
N GLU A 186 -12.44 -25.63 -11.07
CA GLU A 186 -11.78 -24.44 -10.49
C GLU A 186 -10.26 -24.49 -10.67
N GLU A 187 -9.61 -25.61 -10.36
CA GLU A 187 -8.16 -25.77 -10.52
C GLU A 187 -7.75 -25.78 -12.00
N GLN A 188 -8.53 -26.42 -12.87
CA GLN A 188 -8.31 -26.34 -14.33
C GLN A 188 -8.43 -24.89 -14.84
N ARG A 189 -9.39 -24.12 -14.33
CA ARG A 189 -9.57 -22.70 -14.69
C ARG A 189 -8.45 -21.81 -14.12
N ARG A 190 -7.97 -22.07 -12.90
CA ARG A 190 -6.81 -21.40 -12.30
C ARG A 190 -5.55 -21.62 -13.14
N HIS A 191 -5.17 -22.88 -13.36
CA HIS A 191 -4.03 -23.23 -14.20
C HIS A 191 -4.16 -22.68 -15.63
N GLY A 192 -5.39 -22.66 -16.19
CA GLY A 192 -5.66 -22.01 -17.48
C GLY A 192 -5.34 -20.51 -17.47
N ALA A 193 -5.85 -19.76 -16.49
CA ALA A 193 -5.62 -18.33 -16.35
C ALA A 193 -4.17 -17.98 -15.98
N GLU A 194 -3.50 -18.78 -15.15
CA GLU A 194 -2.08 -18.64 -14.82
C GLU A 194 -1.21 -18.83 -16.06
N LYS A 195 -1.49 -19.85 -16.88
CA LYS A 195 -0.83 -20.06 -18.17
C LYS A 195 -1.08 -18.89 -19.13
N GLU A 196 -2.30 -18.37 -19.18
CA GLU A 196 -2.68 -17.25 -20.04
C GLU A 196 -1.94 -15.96 -19.63
N ALA A 197 -1.94 -15.62 -18.34
CA ALA A 197 -1.20 -14.47 -17.80
C ALA A 197 0.32 -14.56 -18.05
N LEU A 198 0.94 -15.74 -17.86
CA LEU A 198 2.36 -15.95 -18.16
C LEU A 198 2.66 -15.82 -19.67
N LEU A 199 1.73 -16.21 -20.54
CA LEU A 199 1.86 -15.99 -21.99
C LEU A 199 1.69 -14.51 -22.36
N GLU A 200 0.76 -13.78 -21.73
CA GLU A 200 0.63 -12.33 -21.93
C GLU A 200 1.88 -11.57 -21.47
N GLU A 201 2.43 -11.92 -20.31
CA GLU A 201 3.68 -11.33 -19.79
C GLU A 201 4.87 -11.63 -20.74
N THR A 202 5.01 -12.88 -21.18
CA THR A 202 6.04 -13.28 -22.17
C THR A 202 5.89 -12.50 -23.49
N ASN A 203 4.67 -12.34 -23.98
CA ASN A 203 4.39 -11.55 -25.19
C ASN A 203 4.64 -10.04 -24.98
N SER A 204 4.46 -9.53 -23.76
CA SER A 204 4.78 -8.14 -23.41
C SER A 204 6.30 -7.90 -23.45
N PHE A 205 7.09 -8.77 -22.81
CA PHE A 205 8.55 -8.71 -22.89
C PHE A 205 9.06 -8.83 -24.33
N LEU A 206 8.50 -9.75 -25.12
CA LEU A 206 8.88 -9.92 -26.53
C LEU A 206 8.62 -8.64 -27.36
N LYS A 207 7.47 -7.99 -27.18
CA LYS A 207 7.18 -6.70 -27.83
C LYS A 207 8.13 -5.59 -27.38
N MET A 208 8.45 -5.48 -26.09
CA MET A 208 9.39 -4.49 -25.59
C MET A 208 10.81 -4.70 -26.15
N ILE A 209 11.24 -5.96 -26.30
CA ILE A 209 12.52 -6.31 -26.94
C ILE A 209 12.49 -5.96 -28.43
N GLU A 210 11.42 -6.29 -29.15
CA GLU A 210 11.26 -5.88 -30.55
C GLU A 210 11.31 -4.35 -30.74
N GLU A 211 10.63 -3.59 -29.88
CA GLU A 211 10.65 -2.13 -29.92
C GLU A 211 12.02 -1.55 -29.59
N ALA A 212 12.73 -2.12 -28.60
CA ALA A 212 14.09 -1.72 -28.27
C ALA A 212 15.03 -1.99 -29.44
N ASN A 213 14.94 -3.15 -30.08
CA ASN A 213 15.73 -3.50 -31.26
C ASN A 213 15.43 -2.57 -32.46
N LYS A 214 14.17 -2.23 -32.72
CA LYS A 214 13.78 -1.26 -33.77
C LYS A 214 14.36 0.13 -33.48
N LYS A 215 14.33 0.59 -32.22
CA LYS A 215 14.93 1.87 -31.78
C LYS A 215 16.47 1.84 -31.91
N MET A 216 17.10 0.70 -31.57
CA MET A 216 18.54 0.48 -31.71
C MET A 216 18.98 0.54 -33.18
N GLN A 217 18.30 -0.16 -34.10
CA GLN A 217 18.61 -0.14 -35.53
C GLN A 217 18.53 1.27 -36.14
N VAL A 218 17.53 2.08 -35.74
CA VAL A 218 17.42 3.48 -36.19
C VAL A 218 18.56 4.35 -35.63
N ALA A 219 18.99 4.11 -34.39
CA ALA A 219 20.14 4.80 -33.81
C ALA A 219 21.48 4.38 -34.45
N GLU A 220 21.62 3.09 -34.78
CA GLU A 220 22.78 2.47 -35.45
C GLU A 220 22.98 3.07 -36.85
N ILE A 221 21.94 3.07 -37.69
CA ILE A 221 21.97 3.73 -39.02
C ILE A 221 22.33 5.23 -38.88
N SER A 222 21.75 5.93 -37.89
CA SER A 222 22.08 7.34 -37.66
C SER A 222 23.49 7.56 -37.09
N LEU A 223 24.17 6.54 -36.56
CA LEU A 223 25.58 6.60 -36.22
C LEU A 223 26.44 6.36 -37.46
N GLU A 224 26.11 5.35 -38.28
CA GLU A 224 26.79 5.09 -39.56
C GLU A 224 26.79 6.32 -40.49
N GLU A 225 25.67 7.06 -40.57
CA GLU A 225 25.59 8.34 -41.30
C GLU A 225 26.56 9.41 -40.74
N LYS A 226 26.74 9.46 -39.42
CA LYS A 226 27.64 10.41 -38.76
C LYS A 226 29.10 10.01 -38.94
N ASP A 227 29.42 8.72 -38.84
CA ASP A 227 30.77 8.20 -39.04
C ASP A 227 31.23 8.34 -40.50
N GLN A 228 30.31 8.15 -41.47
CA GLN A 228 30.55 8.53 -42.87
C GLN A 228 30.90 10.02 -43.00
N ARG A 229 30.12 10.90 -42.36
CA ARG A 229 30.35 12.36 -42.39
C ARG A 229 31.63 12.79 -41.67
N ILE A 230 32.01 12.14 -40.58
CA ILE A 230 33.31 12.34 -39.91
C ILE A 230 34.43 11.98 -40.88
N GLY A 231 34.35 10.81 -41.54
CA GLY A 231 35.32 10.40 -42.55
C GLY A 231 35.37 11.33 -43.78
N GLU A 232 34.32 12.06 -44.14
CA GLU A 232 34.40 13.13 -45.15
C GLU A 232 35.21 14.34 -44.66
N LEU A 233 35.01 14.73 -43.40
CA LEU A 233 35.73 15.84 -42.76
C LEU A 233 37.21 15.50 -42.55
N ASP A 234 37.55 14.30 -42.10
CA ASP A 234 38.94 13.85 -41.94
C ASP A 234 39.70 13.90 -43.27
N ARG A 235 39.09 13.44 -44.37
CA ARG A 235 39.67 13.54 -45.72
C ARG A 235 39.78 14.98 -46.23
N LEU A 236 38.97 15.91 -45.73
CA LEU A 236 39.12 17.34 -46.01
C LEU A 236 40.27 17.94 -45.20
N ILE A 237 40.35 17.63 -43.90
CA ILE A 237 41.44 18.04 -43.00
C ILE A 237 42.78 17.55 -43.56
N GLU A 238 42.90 16.28 -43.93
CA GLU A 238 44.14 15.71 -44.48
C GLU A 238 44.62 16.43 -45.76
N ARG A 239 43.69 16.92 -46.60
CA ARG A 239 44.02 17.75 -47.78
C ARG A 239 44.47 19.16 -47.38
N MET A 240 43.73 19.82 -46.48
CA MET A 240 44.10 21.15 -45.98
C MET A 240 45.44 21.13 -45.21
N GLU A 241 45.77 20.04 -44.53
CA GLU A 241 47.07 19.86 -43.90
C GLU A 241 48.19 19.65 -44.93
N LYS A 242 47.97 18.84 -45.99
CA LYS A 242 48.94 18.71 -47.08
C LYS A 242 49.20 20.05 -47.78
N GLU A 243 48.15 20.83 -48.01
CA GLU A 243 48.23 22.20 -48.54
C GLU A 243 48.99 23.13 -47.58
N ARG A 244 48.67 23.13 -46.28
CA ARG A 244 49.40 23.89 -45.25
C ARG A 244 50.89 23.57 -45.27
N HIS A 245 51.26 22.29 -45.27
CA HIS A 245 52.67 21.86 -45.32
C HIS A 245 53.34 22.12 -46.68
N GLN A 246 52.59 22.37 -47.76
CA GLN A 246 53.13 22.84 -49.03
C GLN A 246 53.39 24.35 -48.98
N LEU A 247 52.40 25.15 -48.58
CA LEU A 247 52.52 26.60 -48.44
C LEU A 247 53.62 26.99 -47.43
N GLN A 248 53.76 26.24 -46.32
CA GLN A 248 54.86 26.44 -45.36
C GLN A 248 56.24 26.15 -45.95
N ARG A 249 56.37 25.20 -46.88
CA ARG A 249 57.64 24.95 -47.58
C ARG A 249 57.95 26.05 -48.58
N GLN A 250 56.96 26.46 -49.37
CA GLN A 250 57.10 27.57 -50.33
C GLN A 250 57.45 28.89 -49.62
N LEU A 251 56.87 29.16 -48.45
CA LEU A 251 57.24 30.31 -47.61
C LEU A 251 58.72 30.22 -47.16
N LEU A 252 59.16 29.08 -46.64
CA LEU A 252 60.55 28.86 -46.22
C LEU A 252 61.55 28.85 -47.39
N GLU A 253 61.10 28.49 -48.59
CA GLU A 253 61.87 28.56 -49.83
C GLU A 253 62.05 30.03 -50.24
N HIS A 254 60.98 30.82 -50.30
CA HIS A 254 61.04 32.25 -50.58
C HIS A 254 61.77 33.07 -49.49
N GLU A 255 61.61 32.73 -48.21
CA GLU A 255 62.40 33.34 -47.12
C GLU A 255 63.91 33.08 -47.29
N ARG A 256 64.29 31.90 -47.81
CA ARG A 256 65.69 31.58 -48.13
C ARG A 256 66.20 32.30 -49.37
N GLU A 257 65.36 32.45 -50.39
CA GLU A 257 65.67 33.25 -51.59
C GLU A 257 65.89 34.72 -51.22
N MET A 258 64.94 35.34 -50.51
CA MET A 258 65.03 36.74 -50.09
C MET A 258 66.15 37.01 -49.08
N SER A 259 66.46 36.08 -48.17
CA SER A 259 67.63 36.22 -47.26
C SER A 259 68.98 35.96 -47.96
N GLY A 260 68.97 35.47 -49.20
CA GLY A 260 70.14 35.52 -50.09
C GLY A 260 70.35 36.90 -50.75
N GLU A 261 69.27 37.67 -50.94
CA GLU A 261 69.31 39.01 -51.54
C GLU A 261 69.48 40.13 -50.51
N MET A 262 68.96 39.96 -49.28
CA MET A 262 69.22 40.84 -48.13
C MET A 262 70.64 40.60 -47.59
N THR A 263 71.64 41.11 -48.31
CA THR A 263 73.05 40.96 -47.92
C THR A 263 73.43 41.87 -46.74
N ALA A 264 74.60 41.60 -46.14
CA ALA A 264 75.13 42.30 -44.97
C ALA A 264 75.18 43.85 -45.06
N SER A 265 75.06 44.45 -46.25
CA SER A 265 74.92 45.90 -46.41
C SER A 265 73.66 46.47 -45.74
N ASP A 266 72.57 45.71 -45.68
CA ASP A 266 71.38 46.14 -44.93
C ASP A 266 71.56 45.92 -43.42
N ASP A 267 72.22 44.86 -42.97
CA ASP A 267 72.59 44.68 -41.55
C ASP A 267 73.49 45.83 -41.05
N GLU A 268 74.54 46.20 -41.80
CA GLU A 268 75.39 47.35 -41.48
C GLU A 268 74.58 48.66 -41.39
N ARG A 269 73.59 48.83 -42.27
CA ARG A 269 72.71 50.00 -42.31
C ARG A 269 71.70 50.01 -41.16
N TYR A 270 71.14 48.87 -40.78
CA TYR A 270 70.29 48.73 -39.60
C TYR A 270 71.09 48.97 -38.32
N GLN A 271 72.31 48.45 -38.22
CA GLN A 271 73.20 48.70 -37.09
C GLN A 271 73.56 50.19 -36.97
N GLN A 272 73.95 50.86 -38.06
CA GLN A 272 74.20 52.31 -38.05
C GLN A 272 72.95 53.12 -37.62
N LEU A 273 71.76 52.68 -38.03
CA LEU A 273 70.50 53.32 -37.65
C LEU A 273 70.16 53.07 -36.16
N GLU A 274 70.45 51.88 -35.63
CA GLU A 274 70.29 51.57 -34.20
C GLU A 274 71.31 52.33 -33.34
N GLU A 275 72.57 52.42 -33.74
CA GLU A 275 73.61 53.21 -33.08
C GLU A 275 73.23 54.70 -33.04
N ALA A 276 72.76 55.26 -34.16
CA ALA A 276 72.22 56.62 -34.21
C ALA A 276 70.99 56.80 -33.28
N SER A 277 70.09 55.81 -33.26
CA SER A 277 68.92 55.80 -32.35
C SER A 277 69.33 55.69 -30.88
N ALA A 278 70.37 54.92 -30.54
CA ALA A 278 70.92 54.82 -29.19
C ALA A 278 71.58 56.14 -28.76
N SER A 279 72.38 56.77 -29.63
CA SER A 279 72.99 58.07 -29.41
C SER A 279 71.95 59.19 -29.19
N LEU A 280 70.86 59.20 -29.97
CA LEU A 280 69.74 60.12 -29.77
C LEU A 280 69.01 59.86 -28.44
N ARG A 281 68.77 58.59 -28.08
CA ARG A 281 68.19 58.20 -26.77
C ARG A 281 69.10 58.59 -25.59
N GLU A 282 70.41 58.63 -25.77
CA GLU A 282 71.37 59.15 -24.77
C GLU A 282 71.34 60.68 -24.67
N ARG A 283 71.34 61.36 -25.81
CA ARG A 283 71.27 62.83 -25.85
C ARG A 283 69.97 63.37 -25.25
N ILE A 284 68.85 62.66 -25.42
CA ILE A 284 67.58 62.97 -24.74
C ILE A 284 67.74 62.83 -23.22
N ARG A 285 68.25 61.69 -22.71
CA ARG A 285 68.50 61.50 -21.26
C ARG A 285 69.37 62.61 -20.67
N HIS A 286 70.46 63.00 -21.34
CA HIS A 286 71.31 64.10 -20.89
C HIS A 286 70.62 65.48 -20.91
N LEU A 287 69.69 65.72 -21.84
CA LEU A 287 68.87 66.93 -21.84
C LEU A 287 67.88 66.92 -20.68
N ASP A 288 67.24 65.79 -20.40
CA ASP A 288 66.31 65.62 -19.26
C ASP A 288 67.04 65.79 -17.91
N ASP A 289 68.24 65.22 -17.75
CA ASP A 289 69.10 65.42 -16.58
C ASP A 289 69.44 66.91 -16.37
N MET A 290 69.82 67.63 -17.44
CA MET A 290 70.09 69.07 -17.36
C MET A 290 68.82 69.87 -17.02
N VAL A 291 67.66 69.49 -17.55
CA VAL A 291 66.37 70.11 -17.23
C VAL A 291 66.02 69.86 -15.76
N HIS A 292 66.20 68.65 -15.23
CA HIS A 292 65.98 68.35 -13.81
C HIS A 292 66.95 69.10 -12.89
N CYS A 293 68.23 69.22 -13.27
CA CYS A 293 69.19 70.07 -12.55
C CYS A 293 68.75 71.55 -12.51
N GLN A 294 68.24 72.09 -13.62
CA GLN A 294 67.69 73.45 -13.67
C GLN A 294 66.40 73.59 -12.83
N GLN A 295 65.46 72.65 -12.95
CA GLN A 295 64.22 72.61 -12.16
C GLN A 295 64.51 72.59 -10.65
N LYS A 296 65.47 71.75 -10.21
CA LYS A 296 65.90 71.68 -8.81
C LYS A 296 66.47 73.00 -8.31
N LYS A 297 67.27 73.69 -9.13
CA LYS A 297 67.82 75.02 -8.81
C LYS A 297 66.73 76.10 -8.74
N VAL A 298 65.78 76.09 -9.68
CA VAL A 298 64.62 77.02 -9.66
C VAL A 298 63.77 76.77 -8.43
N LYS A 299 63.50 75.51 -8.05
CA LYS A 299 62.77 75.17 -6.83
C LYS A 299 63.47 75.68 -5.58
N GLN A 300 64.79 75.49 -5.45
CA GLN A 300 65.56 76.06 -4.35
C GLN A 300 65.45 77.59 -4.30
N MET A 301 65.55 78.28 -5.45
CA MET A 301 65.38 79.74 -5.50
C MET A 301 63.98 80.21 -5.08
N VAL A 302 62.92 79.44 -5.38
CA VAL A 302 61.56 79.71 -4.88
C VAL A 302 61.47 79.52 -3.36
N GLU A 303 62.03 78.43 -2.83
CA GLU A 303 62.08 78.17 -1.38
C GLU A 303 62.87 79.26 -0.61
N GLU A 304 63.98 79.74 -1.19
CA GLU A 304 64.74 80.88 -0.67
C GLU A 304 63.91 82.18 -0.67
N ILE A 305 63.21 82.49 -1.78
CA ILE A 305 62.31 83.65 -1.90
C ILE A 305 61.16 83.59 -0.88
N GLU A 306 60.56 82.42 -0.67
CA GLU A 306 59.53 82.24 0.37
C GLU A 306 60.09 82.44 1.79
N SER A 307 61.31 81.96 2.05
CA SER A 307 61.98 82.20 3.33
C SER A 307 62.24 83.69 3.59
N LEU A 308 62.61 84.44 2.54
CA LEU A 308 62.82 85.88 2.60
C LEU A 308 61.50 86.63 2.77
N LYS A 309 60.43 86.22 2.07
CA LYS A 309 59.07 86.75 2.23
C LYS A 309 58.58 86.61 3.68
N LYS A 310 58.76 85.44 4.30
CA LYS A 310 58.44 85.20 5.72
C LYS A 310 59.26 86.11 6.66
N LYS A 311 60.56 86.28 6.41
CA LYS A 311 61.42 87.21 7.17
C LYS A 311 61.00 88.68 7.00
N VAL A 312 60.55 89.09 5.82
CA VAL A 312 60.00 90.44 5.58
C VAL A 312 58.68 90.63 6.33
N GLN A 313 57.77 89.65 6.32
CA GLN A 313 56.53 89.70 7.09
C GLN A 313 56.78 89.77 8.62
N GLN A 314 57.76 89.01 9.14
CA GLN A 314 58.21 89.12 10.53
C GLN A 314 58.75 90.51 10.87
N LYS A 315 59.58 91.09 9.99
CA LYS A 315 60.07 92.48 10.16
C LYS A 315 58.94 93.51 10.08
N GLN A 316 57.94 93.30 9.23
CA GLN A 316 56.79 94.20 9.13
C GLN A 316 55.96 94.19 10.43
N LEU A 317 55.77 93.03 11.05
CA LEU A 317 55.11 92.92 12.36
C LEU A 317 55.91 93.63 13.46
N LEU A 318 57.24 93.45 13.49
CA LEU A 318 58.12 94.17 14.42
C LEU A 318 58.10 95.69 14.19
N ILE A 319 58.03 96.15 12.94
CA ILE A 319 57.87 97.58 12.62
C ILE A 319 56.55 98.11 13.17
N LEU A 320 55.44 97.36 13.06
CA LEU A 320 54.16 97.77 13.66
C LEU A 320 54.24 97.86 15.20
N GLN A 321 54.88 96.88 15.86
CA GLN A 321 55.10 96.90 17.31
C GLN A 321 56.01 98.06 17.76
N LEU A 322 57.03 98.40 16.97
CA LEU A 322 57.91 99.53 17.24
C LEU A 322 57.21 100.87 16.98
N LEU A 323 56.36 100.98 15.96
CA LEU A 323 55.52 102.16 15.74
C LEU A 323 54.52 102.37 16.88
N GLU A 324 53.85 101.32 17.34
CA GLU A 324 52.96 101.36 18.51
C GLU A 324 53.72 101.83 19.77
N LYS A 325 54.94 101.34 20.00
CA LYS A 325 55.77 101.80 21.13
C LYS A 325 56.32 103.22 20.93
N ILE A 326 56.60 103.64 19.69
CA ILE A 326 56.97 105.03 19.37
C ILE A 326 55.81 105.96 19.67
N SER A 327 54.59 105.69 19.19
CA SER A 327 53.43 106.55 19.47
C SER A 327 53.06 106.61 20.96
N PHE A 328 53.33 105.55 21.73
CA PHE A 328 53.26 105.61 23.21
C PHE A 328 54.31 106.56 23.80
N LEU A 329 55.59 106.43 23.39
CA LEU A 329 56.68 107.28 23.86
C LEU A 329 56.56 108.73 23.38
N GLU A 330 55.96 108.98 22.22
CA GLU A 330 55.62 110.31 21.71
C GLU A 330 54.51 110.94 22.56
N GLY A 331 53.55 110.14 23.06
CA GLY A 331 52.58 110.59 24.07
C GLY A 331 53.27 111.05 25.35
N GLU A 332 54.10 110.20 25.96
CA GLU A 332 54.88 110.54 27.15
C GLU A 332 55.80 111.75 26.93
N ASN A 333 56.48 111.82 25.78
CA ASN A 333 57.42 112.90 25.48
C ASN A 333 56.73 114.23 25.18
N ASN A 334 55.54 114.26 24.58
CA ASN A 334 54.74 115.48 24.47
C ASN A 334 54.28 115.97 25.86
N GLU A 335 53.99 115.08 26.79
CA GLU A 335 53.71 115.41 28.19
C GLU A 335 54.94 115.97 28.92
N LEU A 336 56.16 115.54 28.56
CA LEU A 336 57.41 116.07 29.09
C LEU A 336 57.84 117.39 28.43
N GLN A 337 57.70 117.54 27.12
CA GLN A 337 58.01 118.76 26.36
C GLN A 337 57.15 119.93 26.87
N SER A 338 55.86 119.65 27.12
CA SER A 338 54.91 120.58 27.75
C SER A 338 55.31 121.04 29.17
N LYS A 339 56.26 120.35 29.82
CA LYS A 339 56.85 120.73 31.13
C LYS A 339 58.22 121.41 30.99
N LEU A 340 58.87 121.31 29.82
CA LEU A 340 60.19 121.90 29.53
C LEU A 340 60.09 123.28 28.87
N ASP A 341 59.12 123.49 27.97
CA ASP A 341 58.93 124.79 27.32
C ASP A 341 58.56 125.87 28.36
N TYR A 342 57.90 125.45 29.46
CA TYR A 342 57.67 126.20 30.71
C TYR A 342 58.95 126.69 31.43
N LEU A 343 60.15 126.27 31.00
CA LEU A 343 61.43 126.59 31.65
C LEU A 343 62.45 127.31 30.74
N ILE A 344 62.36 127.16 29.41
CA ILE A 344 63.42 127.56 28.46
C ILE A 344 63.38 129.05 28.06
N GLU A 345 62.33 129.80 28.40
CA GLU A 345 62.09 131.22 28.03
C GLU A 345 63.07 132.27 28.64
N THR A 346 64.40 132.01 28.64
CA THR A 346 65.35 132.69 29.57
C THR A 346 66.77 133.08 29.09
N GLN A 347 67.39 132.56 28.01
CA GLN A 347 68.86 132.74 27.77
C GLN A 347 69.33 133.01 26.31
N PRO A 348 70.14 134.07 26.05
CA PRO A 348 70.79 134.36 24.75
C PRO A 348 72.34 134.48 24.76
N LYS A 349 73.04 134.35 23.60
CA LYS A 349 74.50 134.66 23.42
C LYS A 349 75.01 134.71 21.95
N THR A 350 76.23 135.23 21.74
CA THR A 350 76.87 135.70 20.46
C THR A 350 78.43 135.63 20.54
N GLU A 351 79.33 135.81 19.54
CA GLU A 351 79.39 135.77 18.04
C GLU A 351 80.88 135.85 17.53
N VAL A 352 81.11 135.88 16.19
CA VAL A 352 82.30 136.37 15.40
C VAL A 352 83.53 135.43 15.12
N GLU A 353 83.98 135.50 13.85
CA GLU A 353 85.21 135.01 13.16
C GLU A 353 85.61 133.51 13.13
N THR A 354 86.18 133.09 11.98
CA THR A 354 86.25 131.69 11.53
C THR A 354 87.66 131.16 11.25
N ARG A 355 88.34 130.73 12.32
CA ARG A 355 89.19 129.53 12.42
C ARG A 355 90.21 129.21 11.29
N GLU A 356 91.47 129.56 11.55
CA GLU A 356 92.56 128.57 11.60
C GLU A 356 93.35 128.74 12.90
N ILE A 357 93.81 127.62 13.48
CA ILE A 357 94.95 127.40 14.40
C ILE A 357 94.78 125.99 14.97
N GLY A 358 95.82 125.17 14.90
CA GLY A 358 95.75 123.75 15.27
C GLY A 358 96.00 123.46 16.75
N VAL A 359 95.44 122.35 17.24
CA VAL A 359 95.96 121.61 18.38
C VAL A 359 96.64 120.36 17.83
N GLY A 360 97.95 120.26 17.99
CA GLY A 360 98.70 119.02 17.73
C GLY A 360 98.60 118.06 18.91
N CYS A 361 98.34 116.79 18.63
CA CYS A 361 98.77 115.68 19.47
C CYS A 361 99.67 114.79 18.60
N ASP A 362 100.94 114.68 18.97
CA ASP A 362 101.98 114.08 18.13
C ASP A 362 102.01 112.54 18.18
N LEU A 363 102.22 111.94 17.00
CA LEU A 363 103.16 110.83 16.67
C LEU A 363 103.14 109.54 17.54
N LEU A 364 103.23 108.33 16.98
CA LEU A 364 104.30 107.86 16.06
C LEU A 364 103.81 106.92 14.92
N PRO A 365 104.62 106.70 13.85
CA PRO A 365 104.21 105.99 12.63
C PRO A 365 104.94 104.64 12.37
N SER A 366 104.73 104.09 11.15
CA SER A 366 105.23 102.81 10.59
C SER A 366 104.35 101.59 10.91
N GLU A 367 104.13 100.61 10.02
CA GLU A 367 104.81 100.29 8.74
C GLU A 367 104.00 100.54 7.45
N THR A 368 104.67 100.28 6.32
CA THR A 368 104.22 100.51 4.93
C THR A 368 103.42 99.34 4.34
N ASN A 369 102.90 99.54 3.13
CA ASN A 369 102.45 98.49 2.19
C ASN A 369 101.22 97.64 2.60
N ARG A 370 100.02 98.19 2.35
CA ARG A 370 99.05 97.67 1.36
C ARG A 370 97.70 98.36 1.53
N THR A 371 97.45 99.38 0.72
CA THR A 371 96.09 99.90 0.49
C THR A 371 95.31 98.84 -0.29
N ARG A 372 94.77 97.85 0.42
CA ARG A 372 93.72 96.98 -0.13
C ARG A 372 92.58 97.88 -0.55
N GLU A 373 92.20 97.85 -1.81
CA GLU A 373 90.94 98.43 -2.25
C GLU A 373 89.82 97.76 -1.45
N VAL A 374 89.25 98.48 -0.48
CA VAL A 374 87.94 98.13 0.07
C VAL A 374 86.94 98.48 -1.03
N ALA A 375 86.85 97.58 -2.01
CA ALA A 375 85.93 97.68 -3.12
C ALA A 375 84.50 97.57 -2.56
N MET A 376 83.96 98.71 -2.14
CA MET A 376 82.54 98.93 -1.95
C MET A 376 81.85 98.38 -3.20
N PRO A 377 81.03 97.31 -3.11
CA PRO A 377 80.41 96.77 -4.30
C PRO A 377 79.42 97.81 -4.83
N SER A 378 79.82 98.53 -5.88
CA SER A 378 78.93 99.38 -6.67
C SER A 378 77.85 98.48 -7.25
N ARG A 379 76.78 98.33 -6.47
CA ARG A 379 75.69 97.38 -6.71
C ARG A 379 74.81 97.98 -7.79
N ASN A 380 75.30 97.94 -9.02
CA ASN A 380 74.68 98.49 -10.22
C ASN A 380 73.31 97.84 -10.44
N TYR A 381 72.30 98.39 -9.78
CA TYR A 381 70.92 97.96 -9.83
C TYR A 381 70.27 98.51 -11.10
N ALA A 382 70.70 97.97 -12.23
CA ALA A 382 70.17 98.24 -13.56
C ALA A 382 69.29 97.05 -14.00
N PRO A 383 68.04 96.92 -13.50
CA PRO A 383 67.21 95.74 -13.71
C PRO A 383 66.95 95.45 -15.19
N TYR A 384 66.91 96.48 -16.05
CA TYR A 384 66.68 96.33 -17.48
C TYR A 384 67.93 95.92 -18.31
N ALA A 385 69.15 96.12 -17.79
CA ALA A 385 70.37 95.86 -18.57
C ALA A 385 70.55 94.36 -18.90
N ARG A 386 70.33 93.48 -17.93
CA ARG A 386 70.41 92.02 -18.13
C ARG A 386 69.31 91.46 -19.04
N VAL A 387 68.16 92.14 -19.13
CA VAL A 387 67.07 91.71 -20.02
C VAL A 387 67.49 91.86 -21.47
N LEU A 388 68.11 92.98 -21.84
CA LEU A 388 68.61 93.22 -23.20
C LEU A 388 69.72 92.25 -23.62
N GLU A 389 70.69 91.95 -22.74
CA GLU A 389 71.73 90.95 -23.04
C GLU A 389 71.15 89.54 -23.29
N LEU A 390 70.14 89.14 -22.52
CA LEU A 390 69.47 87.85 -22.68
C LEU A 390 68.58 87.80 -23.94
N THR A 391 68.06 88.94 -24.40
CA THR A 391 67.33 89.03 -25.67
C THR A 391 68.28 88.90 -26.87
N MET A 392 69.41 89.62 -26.88
CA MET A 392 70.36 89.58 -28.01
C MET A 392 71.12 88.24 -28.14
N LYS A 393 71.33 87.51 -27.03
CA LYS A 393 71.93 86.15 -27.08
C LYS A 393 70.97 85.06 -27.58
N LYS A 394 69.69 85.38 -27.86
CA LYS A 394 68.72 84.46 -28.48
C LYS A 394 68.58 84.63 -30.00
N SER A 395 69.28 85.58 -30.61
CA SER A 395 69.25 85.83 -32.06
C SER A 395 70.52 85.41 -32.80
N LEU A 396 71.45 84.69 -32.15
CA LEU A 396 72.64 84.09 -32.76
C LEU A 396 72.90 82.67 -32.20
N THR A 397 72.02 81.73 -32.58
CA THR A 397 72.21 80.26 -32.50
C THR A 397 71.45 79.62 -33.65
#